data_AF-A0A838HVP1-F1
#
_entry.id   AF-A0A838HVP1-F1
#
_cell.length_a   1.000
_cell.length_b   1.000
_cell.length_c   1.000
_cell.angle_alpha   90.00
_cell.angle_beta   90.00
_cell.angle_gamma   90.00
#
_symmetry.space_group_name_H-M   'P 1'
#
loop_
_entity.id
_entity.type
_entity.pdbx_description
1 polymer ?
#
loop_
_entity_poly.entity_id
_entity_poly.type
_entity_poly.pdbx_seq_one_letter_code
_entity_poly.pdbx_strand_id
1 'polypeptide(L)'
;MRPVEPSLEANAYGVAEDVDLVLVLRGNGVELAVAEGEVRPGELAGTALPPAASAQDLRGLVESGIGVYAAVEDLQRLGLSSGDLVDGVRAVDDDTLAELLRRADAVLTW
;
A
#
# COMPACT_ATOMS: atom_id res chain seq x y z
N MET A 1 16.19 15.15 -15.90
CA MET A 1 15.11 14.14 -15.73
C MET A 1 13.89 14.89 -15.23
N ARG A 2 12.73 14.78 -15.91
CA ARG A 2 11.48 15.32 -15.38
C ARG A 2 11.01 14.40 -14.24
N PRO A 3 10.45 14.94 -13.15
CA PRO A 3 9.86 14.10 -12.12
C PRO A 3 8.64 13.42 -12.75
N VAL A 4 8.66 12.09 -12.75
CA VAL A 4 7.51 11.29 -13.14
C VAL A 4 6.62 11.21 -11.90
N GLU A 5 5.37 11.63 -12.03
CA GLU A 5 4.42 11.56 -10.92
C GLU A 5 4.11 10.07 -10.62
N PRO A 6 4.22 9.61 -9.37
CA PRO A 6 3.89 8.23 -8.99
C PRO A 6 2.45 7.84 -9.34
N SER A 7 1.54 8.82 -9.29
CA SER A 7 0.14 8.68 -9.72
C SER A 7 0.04 8.32 -11.22
N LEU A 8 0.97 8.76 -12.05
CA LEU A 8 1.02 8.45 -13.48
C LEU A 8 1.50 7.02 -13.75
N GLU A 9 2.38 6.47 -12.90
CA GLU A 9 2.82 5.07 -13.02
C GLU A 9 1.77 4.09 -12.46
N ALA A 10 1.11 4.42 -11.35
CA ALA A 10 -0.02 3.63 -10.86
C ALA A 10 -1.18 3.62 -11.88
N ASN A 11 -1.47 4.76 -12.51
CA ASN A 11 -2.43 4.83 -13.61
C ASN A 11 -1.93 4.11 -14.87
N ALA A 12 -0.64 4.04 -15.16
CA ALA A 12 -0.13 3.31 -16.33
C ALA A 12 -0.39 1.79 -16.25
N TYR A 13 -0.50 1.22 -15.05
CA TYR A 13 -0.95 -0.17 -14.86
C TYR A 13 -2.48 -0.29 -14.78
N GLY A 14 -3.19 0.76 -14.35
CA GLY A 14 -4.66 0.84 -14.39
C GLY A 14 -5.24 1.15 -15.77
N VAL A 15 -4.44 1.64 -16.72
CA VAL A 15 -4.81 1.89 -18.14
C VAL A 15 -4.60 0.63 -18.99
N ALA A 16 -4.98 -0.52 -18.44
CA ALA A 16 -5.55 -1.62 -19.21
C ALA A 16 -6.98 -1.72 -18.71
N GLU A 17 -7.97 -1.30 -19.51
CA GLU A 17 -9.34 -0.95 -19.09
C GLU A 17 -10.19 -2.07 -18.43
N ASP A 18 -9.61 -3.16 -17.90
CA ASP A 18 -10.33 -4.28 -17.28
C ASP A 18 -9.59 -4.96 -16.11
N VAL A 19 -8.73 -4.25 -15.35
CA VAL A 19 -8.04 -4.86 -14.19
C VAL A 19 -8.57 -4.33 -12.87
N ASP A 20 -9.21 -5.20 -12.07
CA ASP A 20 -9.57 -4.92 -10.68
C ASP A 20 -8.33 -5.09 -9.78
N LEU A 21 -7.82 -3.96 -9.28
CA LEU A 21 -6.62 -3.92 -8.46
C LEU A 21 -6.98 -3.78 -6.98
N VAL A 22 -6.35 -4.62 -6.15
CA VAL A 22 -6.32 -4.48 -4.70
C VAL A 22 -4.87 -4.46 -4.21
N LEU A 23 -4.60 -3.65 -3.18
CA LEU A 23 -3.31 -3.59 -2.52
C LEU A 23 -3.41 -4.21 -1.13
N VAL A 24 -2.51 -5.13 -0.82
CA VAL A 24 -2.38 -5.75 0.49
C VAL A 24 -1.03 -5.40 1.10
N LEU A 25 -1.04 -4.88 2.33
CA LEU A 25 0.13 -4.58 3.13
C LEU A 25 0.31 -5.67 4.20
N ARG A 26 1.48 -6.31 4.18
CA ARG A 26 1.90 -7.37 5.12
C ARG A 26 3.28 -7.10 5.70
N GLY A 27 3.60 -7.78 6.79
CA GLY A 27 4.90 -7.69 7.45
C GLY A 27 5.20 -6.27 7.87
N ASN A 28 6.36 -5.74 7.46
CA ASN A 28 6.72 -4.34 7.73
C ASN A 28 6.09 -3.37 6.71
N GLY A 29 5.47 -3.87 5.63
CA GLY A 29 4.78 -3.02 4.66
C GLY A 29 3.58 -2.27 5.24
N VAL A 30 3.02 -2.74 6.36
CA VAL A 30 1.94 -2.03 7.07
C VAL A 30 2.36 -0.68 7.63
N GLU A 31 3.68 -0.45 7.83
CA GLU A 31 4.20 0.87 8.24
C GLU A 31 3.96 1.94 7.18
N LEU A 32 3.84 1.55 5.90
CA LEU A 32 3.56 2.49 4.80
C LEU A 32 2.16 3.12 4.91
N ALA A 33 1.24 2.46 5.62
CA ALA A 33 -0.13 2.92 5.82
C ALA A 33 -0.33 3.83 7.02
N VAL A 34 0.71 4.12 7.82
CA VAL A 34 0.58 5.00 8.98
C VAL A 34 0.38 6.45 8.52
N ALA A 35 -0.71 7.09 8.96
CA ALA A 35 -1.13 8.40 8.49
C ALA A 35 -0.14 9.53 8.82
N GLU A 36 0.46 9.46 10.01
CA GLU A 36 1.44 10.44 10.51
C GLU A 36 2.89 9.93 10.44
N GLY A 37 3.13 8.82 9.73
CA GLY A 37 4.44 8.18 9.66
C GLY A 37 5.39 8.92 8.72
N GLU A 38 6.58 9.26 9.21
CA GLU A 38 7.70 9.57 8.31
C GLU A 38 8.15 8.27 7.62
N VAL A 39 8.07 8.21 6.29
CA VAL A 39 8.73 7.13 5.56
C VAL A 39 10.22 7.33 5.69
N ARG A 40 10.87 6.44 6.44
CA ARG A 40 12.33 6.44 6.56
C ARG A 40 12.93 6.32 5.15
N PRO A 41 13.86 7.21 4.77
CA PRO A 41 14.57 7.08 3.50
C PRO A 41 15.24 5.71 3.44
N GLY A 42 14.87 4.91 2.43
CA GLY A 42 15.56 3.66 2.14
C GLY A 42 16.91 3.93 1.47
N GLU A 43 17.79 2.93 1.49
CA GLU A 43 19.01 2.96 0.67
C GLU A 43 18.95 1.81 -0.35
N LEU A 44 19.27 2.12 -1.60
CA LEU A 44 19.45 1.14 -2.66
C LEU A 44 20.88 1.24 -3.20
N ALA A 45 21.66 0.17 -3.05
CA ALA A 45 23.07 0.12 -3.47
C ALA A 45 23.92 1.30 -2.93
N GLY A 46 23.70 1.69 -1.66
CA GLY A 46 24.39 2.82 -1.02
C GLY A 46 23.92 4.20 -1.48
N THR A 47 22.85 4.27 -2.26
CA THR A 47 22.21 5.53 -2.68
C THR A 47 20.94 5.73 -1.87
N ALA A 48 20.81 6.87 -1.20
CA ALA A 48 19.58 7.25 -0.52
C ALA A 48 18.44 7.40 -1.54
N LEU A 49 17.33 6.73 -1.28
CA LEU A 49 16.09 6.92 -2.01
C LEU A 49 15.41 8.21 -1.55
N PRO A 50 14.71 8.92 -2.43
CA PRO A 50 13.88 10.05 -2.02
C PRO A 50 12.86 9.58 -0.97
N PRO A 51 12.52 10.45 0.02
CA PRO A 51 11.49 10.11 0.99
C PRO A 51 10.19 9.79 0.23
N ALA A 52 9.62 8.60 0.47
CA ALA A 52 8.36 8.25 -0.15
C ALA A 52 7.23 8.97 0.58
N ALA A 53 6.24 9.47 -0.17
CA ALA A 53 5.05 10.07 0.41
C ALA A 53 3.96 9.00 0.55
N SER A 54 4.26 7.87 1.22
CA SER A 54 3.41 6.68 1.18
C SER A 54 1.97 6.97 1.59
N ALA A 55 1.76 7.80 2.61
CA ALA A 55 0.42 8.19 3.03
C ALA A 55 -0.35 8.96 1.95
N GLN A 56 0.34 9.81 1.18
CA GLN A 56 -0.24 10.52 0.05
C GLN A 56 -0.54 9.58 -1.12
N ASP A 57 0.39 8.68 -1.43
CA ASP A 57 0.23 7.70 -2.51
C ASP A 57 -0.95 6.75 -2.23
N LEU A 58 -1.03 6.23 -1.01
CA LEU A 58 -2.13 5.36 -0.57
C LEU A 58 -3.49 6.08 -0.59
N ARG A 59 -3.54 7.36 -0.20
CA ARG A 59 -4.76 8.16 -0.32
C ARG A 59 -5.19 8.27 -1.79
N GLY A 60 -4.25 8.50 -2.71
CA GLY A 60 -4.54 8.53 -4.15
C GLY A 60 -5.11 7.20 -4.67
N LEU A 61 -4.62 6.06 -4.18
CA LEU A 61 -5.18 4.74 -4.53
C LEU A 61 -6.61 4.58 -4.01
N VAL A 62 -6.84 4.90 -2.73
CA VAL A 62 -8.18 4.83 -2.10
C VAL A 62 -9.18 5.73 -2.83
N GLU A 63 -8.81 6.98 -3.14
CA GLU A 63 -9.64 7.94 -3.87
C GLU A 63 -9.96 7.47 -5.29
N SER A 64 -9.07 6.68 -5.90
CA SER A 64 -9.27 6.06 -7.21
C SER A 64 -10.15 4.79 -7.15
N GLY A 65 -10.61 4.39 -5.97
CA GLY A 65 -11.46 3.22 -5.75
C GLY A 65 -10.71 1.91 -5.53
N ILE A 66 -9.38 1.92 -5.46
CA ILE A 66 -8.57 0.73 -5.21
C ILE A 66 -8.72 0.33 -3.74
N GLY A 67 -9.05 -0.93 -3.50
CA GLY A 67 -9.12 -1.48 -2.15
C GLY A 67 -7.73 -1.65 -1.55
N VAL A 68 -7.43 -0.92 -0.48
CA VAL A 68 -6.18 -1.03 0.26
C VAL A 68 -6.42 -1.68 1.62
N TYR A 69 -5.69 -2.77 1.89
CA TYR A 69 -5.88 -3.62 3.06
C TYR A 69 -4.57 -3.79 3.83
N ALA A 70 -4.61 -3.75 5.16
CA ALA A 70 -3.47 -4.00 6.04
C ALA A 70 -3.79 -5.16 6.99
N ALA A 71 -2.88 -6.13 7.14
CA ALA A 71 -3.13 -7.26 8.03
C ALA A 71 -3.11 -6.85 9.50
N VAL A 72 -4.17 -7.23 10.23
CA VAL A 72 -4.35 -6.93 11.66
C VAL A 72 -3.22 -7.52 12.50
N GLU A 73 -2.80 -8.74 12.20
CA GLU A 73 -1.74 -9.44 12.93
C GLU A 73 -0.39 -8.71 12.81
N ASP A 74 -0.11 -8.17 11.62
CA ASP A 74 1.10 -7.39 11.36
C ASP A 74 1.06 -6.00 12.01
N LEU A 75 -0.10 -5.34 12.01
CA LEU A 75 -0.31 -4.09 12.75
C LEU A 75 -0.09 -4.28 14.25
N GLN A 76 -0.72 -5.31 14.84
CA GLN A 76 -0.59 -5.63 16.26
C GLN A 76 0.85 -5.95 16.65
N ARG A 77 1.58 -6.68 15.80
CA ARG A 77 3.00 -6.98 16.01
C ARG A 77 3.85 -5.72 16.12
N LEU A 78 3.46 -4.64 15.45
CA LEU A 78 4.13 -3.34 15.49
C LEU A 78 3.52 -2.37 16.52
N GLY A 79 2.51 -2.80 17.28
CA GLY A 79 1.80 -1.95 18.24
C GLY A 79 0.92 -0.88 17.59
N LEU A 80 0.55 -1.07 16.33
CA LEU A 80 -0.33 -0.19 15.56
C LEU A 80 -1.79 -0.66 15.66
N SER A 81 -2.70 0.28 15.53
CA SER A 81 -4.14 0.09 15.46
C SER A 81 -4.68 0.60 14.13
N SER A 82 -5.93 0.24 13.81
CA SER A 82 -6.60 0.77 12.62
C SER A 82 -6.77 2.29 12.64
N GLY A 83 -6.74 2.92 13.83
CA GLY A 83 -6.84 4.37 13.97
C GLY A 83 -5.56 5.11 13.59
N ASP A 84 -4.44 4.40 13.46
CA ASP A 84 -3.15 4.97 13.05
C ASP A 84 -3.01 5.02 11.52
N LEU A 85 -3.98 4.43 10.79
CA LEU A 85 -3.89 4.24 9.34
C LEU A 85 -4.45 5.43 8.56
N VAL A 86 -3.97 5.60 7.33
CA VAL A 86 -4.57 6.50 6.34
C VAL A 86 -6.05 6.16 6.15
N ASP A 87 -6.89 7.20 6.16
CA ASP A 87 -8.33 7.07 5.93
C ASP A 87 -8.65 6.22 4.68
N GLY A 88 -9.49 5.21 4.87
CA GLY A 88 -9.91 4.28 3.82
C GLY A 88 -9.03 3.04 3.67
N VAL A 89 -7.84 2.98 4.28
CA VAL A 89 -7.10 1.72 4.45
C VAL A 89 -7.83 0.83 5.46
N ARG A 90 -8.10 -0.42 5.08
CA ARG A 90 -8.89 -1.36 5.89
C ARG A 90 -7.99 -2.35 6.60
N ALA A 91 -8.02 -2.36 7.93
CA ALA A 91 -7.42 -3.44 8.71
C ALA A 91 -8.26 -4.72 8.54
N VAL A 92 -7.63 -5.82 8.14
CA VAL A 92 -8.29 -7.12 7.88
C VAL A 92 -7.55 -8.28 8.53
N ASP A 93 -8.27 -9.32 8.91
CA ASP A 93 -7.71 -10.57 9.42
C ASP A 93 -7.17 -11.48 8.30
N ASP A 94 -6.42 -12.51 8.69
CA ASP A 94 -5.86 -13.49 7.77
C ASP A 94 -6.94 -14.23 6.94
N ASP A 95 -8.15 -14.43 7.48
CA ASP A 95 -9.25 -15.10 6.76
C ASP A 95 -9.76 -14.23 5.60
N THR A 96 -9.98 -12.93 5.86
CA THR A 96 -10.39 -11.96 4.83
C THR A 96 -9.30 -11.81 3.78
N LEU A 97 -8.03 -11.81 4.19
CA LEU A 97 -6.92 -11.72 3.25
C LEU A 97 -6.78 -12.98 2.39
N ALA A 98 -6.94 -14.17 2.98
CA ALA A 98 -6.96 -15.41 2.21
C ALA A 98 -8.07 -15.38 1.14
N GLU A 99 -9.23 -14.78 1.45
CA GLU A 99 -10.30 -14.60 0.46
C GLU A 99 -9.93 -13.62 -0.65
N LEU A 100 -9.28 -12.49 -0.33
CA LEU A 100 -8.79 -11.55 -1.34
C LEU A 100 -7.81 -12.24 -2.31
N LEU A 101 -6.86 -13.01 -1.77
CA LEU A 101 -5.87 -13.74 -2.57
C LEU A 101 -6.52 -14.83 -3.41
N ARG A 102 -7.54 -15.54 -2.90
CA ARG A 102 -8.27 -16.57 -3.67
C ARG A 102 -9.04 -16.00 -4.85
N ARG A 103 -9.51 -14.76 -4.74
CA ARG A 103 -10.28 -14.06 -5.79
C ARG A 103 -9.40 -13.40 -6.84
N ALA A 104 -8.11 -13.23 -6.57
CA ALA A 104 -7.19 -12.59 -7.49
C ALA A 104 -6.80 -13.55 -8.62
N ASP A 105 -6.90 -13.07 -9.87
CA ASP A 105 -6.40 -13.81 -11.04
C ASP A 105 -4.87 -13.88 -11.07
N ALA A 106 -4.20 -12.90 -10.45
CA ALA A 106 -2.75 -12.83 -10.32
C ALA A 106 -2.34 -12.09 -9.04
N VAL A 107 -1.21 -12.50 -8.45
CA VAL A 107 -0.63 -11.86 -7.27
C VAL A 107 0.81 -11.48 -7.56
N LEU A 108 1.16 -10.22 -7.29
CA LEU A 108 2.51 -9.69 -7.35
C LEU A 108 2.99 -9.42 -5.92
N THR A 109 4.22 -9.84 -5.61
CA THR A 109 4.83 -9.68 -4.28
C THR A 109 6.19 -9.00 -4.43
N TRP A 110 6.52 -8.07 -3.53
CA TRP A 110 7.76 -7.31 -3.51
C TRP A 110 8.53 -7.52 -2.20
#